data_AF-A0A1G6R084-F1
#
_entry.id   AF-A0A1G6R084-F1
#
_cell.length_a   1.000
_cell.length_b   1.000
_cell.length_c   1.000
_cell.angle_alpha   90.00
_cell.angle_beta   90.00
_cell.angle_gamma   90.00
#
_symmetry.space_group_name_H-M   'P 1'
#
loop_
_entity.id
_entity.type
_entity.pdbx_description
1 polymer ?
#
loop_
_entity_poly.entity_id
_entity_poly.type
_entity_poly.pdbx_seq_one_letter_code
_entity_poly.pdbx_strand_id
1 'polypeptide(L)'
;MFANRSPALFQGLRTIAGMAIAVLLAGGANAAGLTVLVADELAAHTEFVRLLRESQEAGSRFDLVRLPAGGPVPELAGAGEDRVTAGVRTRGMRPSAPAEVPVTMAVGPVAARAAIERPGQDPLVLVMLSRLDYESLKTSPALRRTDRHVGVLLREPAMADQLTLIDAVLPQKRRLGVVATAESEPIVRELQRAAQGWDLQVEYAPDATSLASVLRVLVPRSDALMVLPDLIGDSQAATLSVLRAGAGAGLPVFGTSDGLVRSGGLAAAVSTPGQLALQARALGQKVAAAPAGAGVLVEAATPATVRINATVARGLGLRIPEERELTERVTATR
;
A
#
# COMPACT_ATOMS: atom_id res chain seq x y z
N MET A 1 79.86 -24.24 -10.36
CA MET A 1 80.87 -23.84 -9.34
C MET A 1 80.10 -23.28 -8.15
N PHE A 2 80.06 -23.94 -7.00
CA PHE A 2 81.09 -23.95 -5.94
C PHE A 2 81.33 -22.55 -5.34
N ALA A 3 81.28 -22.30 -4.03
CA ALA A 3 80.79 -23.13 -2.92
C ALA A 3 80.46 -22.26 -1.68
N ASN A 4 79.34 -22.56 -1.04
CA ASN A 4 79.15 -22.78 0.41
C ASN A 4 80.20 -22.25 1.43
N ARG A 5 79.74 -21.48 2.43
CA ARG A 5 80.17 -21.62 3.86
C ARG A 5 79.22 -20.93 4.85
N SER A 6 78.31 -21.72 5.43
CA SER A 6 77.80 -21.55 6.81
C SER A 6 78.88 -22.03 7.82
N PRO A 7 78.65 -22.14 9.15
CA PRO A 7 77.51 -21.80 10.03
C PRO A 7 77.88 -20.62 10.98
N ALA A 8 77.27 -20.31 12.14
CA ALA A 8 76.28 -20.92 13.05
C ALA A 8 75.58 -19.79 13.87
N LEU A 9 74.84 -19.94 14.99
CA LEU A 9 74.36 -21.06 15.84
C LEU A 9 73.18 -20.53 16.71
N PHE A 10 72.08 -21.27 16.89
CA PHE A 10 71.40 -21.59 18.19
C PHE A 10 69.94 -22.05 18.02
N GLN A 11 69.61 -23.12 18.72
CA GLN A 11 68.28 -23.75 18.78
C GLN A 11 67.48 -23.24 19.99
N GLY A 12 66.16 -23.36 19.89
CA GLY A 12 65.23 -23.31 21.04
C GLY A 12 64.10 -22.29 20.86
N LEU A 13 62.87 -22.55 21.31
CA LEU A 13 62.27 -23.80 21.76
C LEU A 13 60.73 -23.60 21.79
N ARG A 14 59.95 -24.68 21.66
CA ARG A 14 58.52 -24.78 22.05
C ARG A 14 57.48 -23.88 21.37
N THR A 15 56.76 -24.53 20.47
CA THR A 15 55.30 -24.51 20.37
C THR A 15 54.55 -24.19 21.68
N ILE A 16 53.63 -23.22 21.61
CA ILE A 16 52.38 -23.21 22.40
C ILE A 16 51.25 -22.85 21.43
N ALA A 17 50.23 -23.72 21.35
CA ALA A 17 48.99 -23.44 20.64
C ALA A 17 48.09 -22.52 21.50
N GLY A 18 47.50 -21.49 20.89
CA GLY A 18 46.81 -20.42 21.63
C GLY A 18 45.60 -19.86 20.88
N MET A 19 44.57 -20.69 20.73
CA MET A 19 43.13 -20.34 20.72
C MET A 19 42.70 -19.04 20.01
N ALA A 20 42.00 -19.20 18.88
CA ALA A 20 41.32 -18.12 18.19
C ALA A 20 40.24 -17.46 19.06
N ILE A 21 40.22 -16.13 19.10
CA ILE A 21 39.07 -15.34 19.54
C ILE A 21 38.78 -14.29 18.46
N ALA A 22 38.04 -14.70 17.44
CA ALA A 22 37.34 -13.74 16.58
C ALA A 22 36.15 -13.21 17.39
N VAL A 23 36.31 -12.05 18.03
CA VAL A 23 35.18 -11.35 18.66
C VAL A 23 34.31 -10.81 17.53
N LEU A 24 33.32 -11.61 17.11
CA LEU A 24 32.14 -11.08 16.47
C LEU A 24 31.45 -10.14 17.47
N LEU A 25 31.73 -8.85 17.34
CA LEU A 25 30.87 -7.80 17.85
C LEU A 25 29.56 -7.85 17.08
N ALA A 26 28.68 -8.76 17.50
CA ALA A 26 27.26 -8.70 17.20
C ALA A 26 26.73 -7.40 17.86
N GLY A 27 26.88 -6.30 17.14
CA GLY A 27 26.15 -5.07 17.42
C GLY A 27 24.67 -5.39 17.24
N GLY A 28 23.97 -5.64 18.34
CA GLY A 28 22.53 -5.75 18.34
C GLY A 28 21.94 -4.43 17.88
N ALA A 29 21.56 -4.36 16.60
CA ALA A 29 20.63 -3.35 16.15
C ALA A 29 19.36 -3.52 16.99
N ASN A 30 18.90 -2.44 17.63
CA ASN A 30 17.56 -2.40 18.22
C ASN A 30 16.58 -2.36 17.05
N ALA A 31 16.23 -3.55 16.56
CA ALA A 31 15.36 -3.70 15.41
C ALA A 31 13.97 -3.13 15.73
N ALA A 32 13.45 -2.28 14.84
CA ALA A 32 12.19 -1.58 14.99
C ALA A 32 11.07 -2.53 15.43
N GLY A 33 10.33 -2.13 16.47
CA GLY A 33 9.09 -2.80 16.83
C GLY A 33 7.98 -2.43 15.84
N LEU A 34 7.49 -3.40 15.08
CA LEU A 34 6.33 -3.24 14.22
C LEU A 34 5.10 -3.86 14.89
N THR A 35 4.16 -3.00 15.30
CA THR A 35 2.85 -3.43 15.80
C THR A 35 1.83 -3.34 14.67
N VAL A 36 1.18 -4.44 14.32
CA VAL A 36 0.16 -4.49 13.25
C VAL A 36 -1.22 -4.71 13.86
N LEU A 37 -2.15 -3.80 13.57
CA LEU A 37 -3.54 -3.84 14.02
C LEU A 37 -4.44 -4.29 12.87
N VAL A 38 -5.27 -5.30 13.10
CA VAL A 38 -6.17 -5.88 12.08
C VAL A 38 -7.54 -6.11 12.73
N ALA A 39 -8.63 -5.80 12.02
CA ALA A 39 -9.99 -5.88 12.57
C ALA A 39 -10.91 -6.88 11.83
N ASP A 40 -10.46 -7.44 10.73
CA ASP A 40 -11.19 -8.39 9.89
C ASP A 40 -10.25 -9.50 9.37
N GLU A 41 -10.80 -10.51 8.71
CA GLU A 41 -10.05 -11.61 8.09
C GLU A 41 -10.18 -11.59 6.56
N LEU A 42 -10.36 -10.41 5.93
CA LEU A 42 -10.44 -10.31 4.48
C LEU A 42 -9.18 -10.89 3.84
N ALA A 43 -9.34 -11.71 2.80
CA ALA A 43 -8.22 -12.46 2.21
C ALA A 43 -7.04 -11.57 1.81
N ALA A 44 -7.32 -10.38 1.26
CA ALA A 44 -6.30 -9.39 0.92
C ALA A 44 -5.56 -8.82 2.14
N HIS A 45 -6.24 -8.61 3.27
CA HIS A 45 -5.62 -8.15 4.52
C HIS A 45 -4.76 -9.26 5.14
N THR A 46 -5.25 -10.50 5.16
CA THR A 46 -4.49 -11.67 5.61
C THR A 46 -3.23 -11.90 4.78
N GLU A 47 -3.34 -11.79 3.44
CA GLU A 47 -2.19 -11.89 2.54
C GLU A 47 -1.19 -10.74 2.72
N PHE A 48 -1.68 -9.50 2.86
CA PHE A 48 -0.84 -8.33 3.16
C PHE A 48 -0.06 -8.53 4.46
N VAL A 49 -0.73 -8.95 5.55
CA VAL A 49 -0.07 -9.17 6.86
C VAL A 49 0.98 -10.28 6.78
N ARG A 50 0.71 -11.34 6.03
CA ARG A 50 1.67 -12.43 5.77
C ARG A 50 2.92 -11.90 5.04
N LEU A 51 2.74 -11.21 3.92
CA LEU A 51 3.83 -10.66 3.11
C LEU A 51 4.60 -9.55 3.85
N LEU A 52 3.90 -8.73 4.64
CA LEU A 52 4.50 -7.71 5.49
C LEU A 52 5.40 -8.35 6.56
N ARG A 53 4.98 -9.47 7.18
CA ARG A 53 5.80 -10.24 8.12
C ARG A 53 7.01 -10.89 7.44
N GLU A 54 6.80 -11.54 6.30
CA GLU A 54 7.86 -12.22 5.53
C GLU A 54 8.95 -11.26 5.03
N SER A 55 8.62 -9.98 4.80
CA SER A 55 9.60 -8.98 4.37
C SER A 55 10.43 -8.36 5.51
N GLN A 56 10.09 -8.59 6.78
CA GLN A 56 10.86 -8.03 7.92
C GLN A 56 12.28 -8.58 8.01
N GLU A 57 13.17 -7.82 8.62
CA GLU A 57 14.54 -8.25 8.85
C GLU A 57 14.61 -9.31 9.95
N ALA A 58 15.59 -10.21 9.86
CA ALA A 58 15.75 -11.29 10.81
C ALA A 58 16.10 -10.73 12.21
N GLY A 59 15.15 -10.84 13.14
CA GLY A 59 15.27 -10.31 14.51
C GLY A 59 14.36 -9.10 14.80
N SER A 60 13.67 -8.53 13.80
CA SER A 60 12.66 -7.48 14.02
C SER A 60 11.49 -8.00 14.84
N ARG A 61 11.03 -7.21 15.81
CA ARG A 61 9.85 -7.54 16.61
C ARG A 61 8.58 -7.25 15.82
N PHE A 62 7.74 -8.26 15.63
CA PHE A 62 6.46 -8.14 14.92
C PHE A 62 5.31 -8.61 15.81
N ASP A 63 4.54 -7.66 16.33
CA ASP A 63 3.42 -7.89 17.22
C ASP A 63 2.10 -7.73 16.45
N LEU A 64 1.34 -8.81 16.25
CA LEU A 64 0.05 -8.79 15.57
C LEU A 64 -1.09 -8.71 16.60
N VAL A 65 -1.86 -7.63 16.57
CA VAL A 65 -3.01 -7.41 17.46
C VAL A 65 -4.29 -7.46 16.64
N ARG A 66 -5.12 -8.48 16.89
CA ARG A 66 -6.48 -8.55 16.32
C ARG A 66 -7.44 -7.76 17.20
N LEU A 67 -8.21 -6.86 16.59
CA LEU A 67 -9.20 -6.04 17.27
C LEU A 67 -10.54 -6.81 17.32
N PRO A 68 -11.29 -6.74 18.44
CA PRO A 68 -12.61 -7.36 18.51
C PRO A 68 -13.59 -6.66 17.55
N ALA A 69 -14.39 -7.43 16.83
CA ALA A 69 -15.44 -6.91 15.98
C ALA A 69 -16.52 -6.21 16.83
N GLY A 70 -16.49 -4.88 16.88
CA GLY A 70 -17.54 -4.06 17.51
C GLY A 70 -17.45 -3.89 19.03
N GLY A 71 -16.31 -4.17 19.67
CA GLY A 71 -16.09 -3.93 21.11
C GLY A 71 -15.01 -2.88 21.40
N PRO A 72 -14.97 -2.28 22.60
CA PRO A 72 -13.84 -1.46 23.01
C PRO A 72 -12.57 -2.31 22.99
N VAL A 73 -11.53 -1.75 22.38
CA VAL A 73 -10.23 -2.40 22.20
C VAL A 73 -9.54 -2.51 23.55
N PRO A 74 -9.02 -3.69 23.95
CA PRO A 74 -8.29 -3.80 25.19
C PRO A 74 -7.03 -2.93 25.17
N GLU A 75 -6.79 -2.19 26.25
CA GLU A 75 -5.48 -1.60 26.50
C GLU A 75 -4.45 -2.73 26.54
N LEU A 76 -3.29 -2.50 25.91
CA LEU A 76 -2.09 -3.25 26.24
C LEU A 76 -1.74 -2.85 27.68
N ALA A 77 -2.18 -3.67 28.64
CA ALA A 77 -1.86 -3.49 30.05
C ALA A 77 -0.36 -3.22 30.21
N GLY A 78 -0.03 -2.11 30.86
CA GLY A 78 1.34 -1.66 30.97
C GLY A 78 2.23 -2.75 31.55
N ALA A 79 3.30 -3.09 30.83
CA ALA A 79 4.36 -3.97 31.34
C ALA A 79 5.21 -3.21 32.37
N GLY A 80 4.59 -2.87 33.50
CA GLY A 80 5.21 -2.25 34.65
C GLY A 80 4.80 -3.01 35.90
N GLU A 81 5.67 -3.91 36.36
CA GLU A 81 6.20 -3.86 37.72
C GLU A 81 7.41 -4.78 37.91
N ASP A 82 8.35 -4.29 38.71
CA ASP A 82 9.36 -5.00 39.51
C ASP A 82 10.25 -6.09 38.90
N ARG A 83 11.45 -5.65 38.49
CA ARG A 83 12.69 -6.29 38.95
C ARG A 83 13.68 -5.27 39.51
N VAL A 84 13.65 -5.09 40.83
CA VAL A 84 14.72 -4.44 41.59
C VAL A 84 15.96 -5.34 41.57
N THR A 85 17.01 -4.92 40.86
CA THR A 85 18.39 -5.37 41.15
C THR A 85 19.34 -4.18 41.11
N ALA A 86 19.85 -3.79 42.28
CA ALA A 86 20.88 -2.77 42.39
C ALA A 86 22.17 -3.25 41.70
N GLY A 87 22.71 -2.42 40.80
CA GLY A 87 23.94 -2.72 40.07
C GLY A 87 24.56 -1.45 39.52
N VAL A 88 25.41 -0.79 40.33
CA VAL A 88 26.15 0.40 39.91
C VAL A 88 27.04 0.05 38.72
N ARG A 89 26.70 0.57 37.53
CA ARG A 89 27.55 0.51 36.34
C ARG A 89 27.97 1.92 35.96
N THR A 90 29.28 2.15 35.99
CA THR A 90 29.88 3.43 35.59
C THR A 90 29.60 3.71 34.11
N ARG A 91 29.10 4.92 33.82
CA ARG A 91 28.65 5.32 32.48
C ARG A 91 29.82 5.55 31.53
N GLY A 92 30.24 4.51 30.83
CA GLY A 92 31.00 4.65 29.58
C GLY A 92 30.07 5.14 28.47
N MET A 93 30.08 6.44 28.18
CA MET A 93 29.22 7.05 27.17
C MET A 93 29.71 6.70 25.75
N ARG A 94 29.24 5.59 25.21
CA ARG A 94 29.24 5.35 23.76
C ARG A 94 28.02 6.06 23.14
N PRO A 95 28.14 6.64 21.93
CA PRO A 95 26.95 7.03 21.16
C PRO A 95 26.14 5.76 20.87
N SER A 96 24.91 5.70 21.38
CA SER A 96 23.94 4.73 20.90
C SER A 96 23.56 5.11 19.47
N ALA A 97 23.58 4.15 18.54
CA ALA A 97 22.88 4.30 17.28
C ALA A 97 21.42 4.72 17.56
N PRO A 98 20.77 5.54 16.71
CA PRO A 98 19.38 5.91 16.91
C PRO A 98 18.55 4.63 17.05
N ALA A 99 17.84 4.50 18.18
CA ALA A 99 16.92 3.40 18.37
C ALA A 99 15.81 3.55 17.33
N GLU A 100 15.54 2.51 16.54
CA GLU A 100 14.50 2.58 15.52
C GLU A 100 13.14 2.77 16.22
N VAL A 101 12.46 3.85 15.87
CA VAL A 101 11.19 4.23 16.50
C VAL A 101 10.13 3.16 16.18
N PRO A 102 9.42 2.61 17.18
CA PRO A 102 8.39 1.62 16.91
C PRO A 102 7.27 2.21 16.04
N VAL A 103 6.81 1.44 15.06
CA VAL A 103 5.76 1.85 14.12
C VAL A 103 4.50 1.03 14.37
N THR A 104 3.36 1.69 14.48
CA THR A 104 2.05 1.05 14.45
C THR A 104 1.50 1.08 13.03
N MET A 105 1.13 -0.06 12.47
CA MET A 105 0.38 -0.15 11.21
C MET A 105 -1.05 -0.61 11.48
N ALA A 106 -2.03 0.02 10.84
CA ALA A 106 -3.44 -0.33 10.97
C ALA A 106 -4.04 -0.72 9.62
N VAL A 107 -4.44 -1.98 9.48
CA VAL A 107 -4.85 -2.60 8.22
C VAL A 107 -6.36 -2.53 8.06
N GLY A 108 -6.81 -1.80 7.04
CA GLY A 108 -8.23 -1.62 6.71
C GLY A 108 -8.94 -0.55 7.56
N PRO A 109 -10.15 -0.12 7.15
CA PRO A 109 -10.82 1.05 7.70
C PRO A 109 -11.22 0.93 9.17
N VAL A 110 -11.60 -0.27 9.62
CA VAL A 110 -11.99 -0.50 11.02
C VAL A 110 -10.78 -0.42 11.95
N ALA A 111 -9.65 -1.03 11.57
CA ALA A 111 -8.41 -0.92 12.34
C ALA A 111 -7.86 0.51 12.32
N ALA A 112 -7.93 1.19 11.16
CA ALA A 112 -7.50 2.58 11.04
C ALA A 112 -8.29 3.52 11.97
N ARG A 113 -9.61 3.38 12.02
CA ARG A 113 -10.48 4.15 12.93
C ARG A 113 -10.13 3.89 14.40
N ALA A 114 -9.92 2.63 14.78
CA ALA A 114 -9.48 2.31 16.14
C ALA A 114 -8.07 2.85 16.46
N ALA A 115 -7.17 2.91 15.47
CA ALA A 115 -5.79 3.30 15.67
C ALA A 115 -5.56 4.82 15.84
N ILE A 116 -6.38 5.66 15.19
CA ILE A 116 -6.30 7.12 15.34
C ILE A 116 -6.81 7.58 16.72
N GLU A 117 -7.82 6.91 17.28
CA GLU A 117 -8.39 7.22 18.60
C GLU A 117 -7.52 6.72 19.77
N ARG A 118 -6.58 5.80 19.53
CA ARG A 118 -5.66 5.31 20.56
C ARG A 118 -4.72 6.42 21.04
N PRO A 119 -4.52 6.59 22.37
CA PRO A 119 -3.49 7.47 22.89
C PRO A 119 -2.09 6.96 22.52
N GLY A 120 -1.17 7.88 22.32
CA GLY A 120 0.22 7.59 21.96
C GLY A 120 0.74 8.56 20.89
N GLN A 121 2.08 8.67 20.82
CA GLN A 121 2.78 9.52 19.85
C GLN A 121 3.56 8.69 18.81
N ASP A 122 3.54 7.36 18.95
CA ASP A 122 4.22 6.43 18.05
C ASP A 122 3.72 6.62 16.60
N PRO A 123 4.65 6.69 15.61
CA PRO A 123 4.36 6.71 14.18
C PRO A 123 3.24 5.74 13.79
N LEU A 124 2.20 6.27 13.15
CA LEU A 124 1.06 5.50 12.68
C LEU A 124 1.05 5.42 11.16
N VAL A 125 0.84 4.24 10.60
CA VAL A 125 0.56 4.07 9.17
C VAL A 125 -0.79 3.39 9.00
N LEU A 126 -1.74 4.08 8.38
CA LEU A 126 -3.02 3.52 7.95
C LEU A 126 -2.81 2.89 6.58
N VAL A 127 -3.14 1.61 6.41
CA VAL A 127 -2.85 0.87 5.18
C VAL A 127 -4.08 0.13 4.67
N MET A 128 -4.10 -0.13 3.36
CA MET A 128 -5.21 -0.81 2.66
C MET A 128 -6.55 -0.06 2.71
N LEU A 129 -6.51 1.27 2.86
CA LEU A 129 -7.70 2.12 2.81
C LEU A 129 -8.08 2.44 1.36
N SER A 130 -9.38 2.53 1.06
CA SER A 130 -9.81 3.20 -0.17
C SER A 130 -9.64 4.72 -0.06
N ARG A 131 -9.70 5.43 -1.20
CA ARG A 131 -9.87 6.90 -1.22
C ARG A 131 -11.05 7.36 -0.36
N LEU A 132 -12.18 6.64 -0.38
CA LEU A 132 -13.39 6.99 0.37
C LEU A 132 -13.25 6.73 1.87
N ASP A 133 -12.60 5.62 2.25
CA ASP A 133 -12.24 5.34 3.66
C ASP A 133 -11.41 6.48 4.24
N TYR A 134 -10.36 6.91 3.52
CA TYR A 134 -9.51 8.02 3.95
C TYR A 134 -10.28 9.33 4.09
N GLU A 135 -11.09 9.72 3.11
CA GLU A 135 -11.88 10.97 3.20
C GLU A 135 -12.91 10.93 4.34
N SER A 136 -13.45 9.75 4.67
CA SER A 136 -14.27 9.59 5.88
C SER A 136 -13.46 9.85 7.17
N LEU A 137 -12.25 9.28 7.28
CA LEU A 137 -11.38 9.44 8.45
C LEU A 137 -10.80 10.85 8.59
N LYS A 138 -10.58 11.55 7.47
CA LYS A 138 -10.09 12.94 7.39
C LYS A 138 -10.98 13.95 8.11
N THR A 139 -12.24 13.59 8.37
CA THR A 139 -13.17 14.38 9.20
C THR A 139 -12.89 14.26 10.71
N SER A 140 -12.27 13.18 11.19
CA SER A 140 -11.96 12.99 12.61
C SER A 140 -10.86 13.96 13.08
N PRO A 141 -11.07 14.66 14.21
CA PRO A 141 -10.01 15.42 14.88
C PRO A 141 -8.81 14.55 15.29
N ALA A 142 -9.02 13.27 15.59
CA ALA A 142 -7.96 12.36 16.05
C ALA A 142 -6.89 12.11 14.97
N LEU A 143 -7.26 12.15 13.69
CA LEU A 143 -6.33 12.06 12.56
C LEU A 143 -5.56 13.39 12.32
N ARG A 144 -6.04 14.52 12.84
CA ARG A 144 -5.44 15.86 12.64
C ARG A 144 -4.54 16.30 13.80
N ARG A 145 -4.24 15.40 14.72
CA ARG A 145 -3.32 15.62 15.84
C ARG A 145 -1.93 16.00 15.32
N THR A 146 -1.32 17.01 15.94
CA THR A 146 0.04 17.48 15.59
C THR A 146 1.14 16.79 16.39
N ASP A 147 0.77 16.00 17.41
CA ASP A 147 1.70 15.31 18.31
C ASP A 147 2.01 13.86 17.88
N ARG A 148 1.50 13.43 16.71
CA ARG A 148 1.68 12.09 16.16
C ARG A 148 1.78 12.14 14.64
N HIS A 149 2.83 11.56 14.06
CA HIS A 149 2.96 11.47 12.61
C HIS A 149 2.09 10.34 12.05
N VAL A 150 1.34 10.63 10.99
CA VAL A 150 0.44 9.65 10.34
C VAL A 150 0.73 9.54 8.85
N GLY A 151 1.11 8.34 8.42
CA GLY A 151 1.09 7.94 7.02
C GLY A 151 -0.23 7.29 6.64
N VAL A 152 -0.67 7.47 5.40
CA VAL A 152 -1.82 6.80 4.81
C VAL A 152 -1.41 6.22 3.47
N LEU A 153 -1.47 4.89 3.37
CA LEU A 153 -1.30 4.15 2.12
C LEU A 153 -2.67 3.70 1.62
N LEU A 154 -3.09 4.27 0.49
CA LEU A 154 -4.30 3.88 -0.21
C LEU A 154 -4.07 2.55 -0.95
N ARG A 155 -5.13 1.75 -1.07
CA ARG A 155 -5.09 0.46 -1.78
C ARG A 155 -5.16 0.65 -3.30
N GLU A 156 -5.85 1.67 -3.80
CA GLU A 156 -5.93 1.93 -5.23
C GLU A 156 -4.69 2.67 -5.77
N PRO A 157 -4.22 2.34 -7.00
CA PRO A 157 -3.37 3.24 -7.78
C PRO A 157 -4.04 4.58 -8.07
N ALA A 158 -3.26 5.59 -8.45
CA ALA A 158 -3.78 6.92 -8.72
C ALA A 158 -4.65 6.93 -9.99
N MET A 159 -5.61 7.85 -10.07
CA MET A 159 -6.44 7.99 -11.29
C MET A 159 -5.61 8.28 -12.55
N ALA A 160 -4.43 8.89 -12.41
CA ALA A 160 -3.48 9.07 -13.51
C ALA A 160 -2.98 7.73 -14.09
N ASP A 161 -2.74 6.71 -13.25
CA ASP A 161 -2.30 5.39 -13.71
C ASP A 161 -3.40 4.71 -14.55
N GLN A 162 -4.68 4.93 -14.20
CA GLN A 162 -5.84 4.43 -14.97
C GLN A 162 -5.95 5.12 -16.33
N LEU A 163 -5.78 6.44 -16.39
CA LEU A 163 -5.83 7.19 -17.64
C LEU A 163 -4.68 6.82 -18.57
N THR A 164 -3.46 6.65 -18.05
CA THR A 164 -2.31 6.13 -18.81
C THR A 164 -2.58 4.75 -19.38
N LEU A 165 -3.22 3.86 -18.61
CA LEU A 165 -3.67 2.55 -19.11
C LEU A 165 -4.69 2.69 -20.24
N ILE A 166 -5.70 3.55 -20.10
CA ILE A 166 -6.73 3.74 -21.13
C ILE A 166 -6.12 4.29 -22.42
N ASP A 167 -5.24 5.31 -22.37
CA ASP A 167 -4.57 5.87 -23.56
C ASP A 167 -3.63 4.85 -24.23
N ALA A 168 -2.97 3.98 -23.44
CA ALA A 168 -2.11 2.92 -23.95
C ALA A 168 -2.89 1.79 -24.65
N VAL A 169 -4.16 1.58 -24.28
CA VAL A 169 -5.05 0.55 -24.85
C VAL A 169 -5.91 1.10 -26.00
N LEU A 170 -6.34 2.37 -25.90
CA LEU A 170 -7.22 3.07 -26.83
C LEU A 170 -6.60 4.43 -27.22
N PRO A 171 -5.49 4.43 -27.99
CA PRO A 171 -4.83 5.67 -28.38
C PRO A 171 -5.79 6.58 -29.14
N GLN A 172 -5.71 7.89 -28.86
CA GLN A 172 -6.56 8.95 -29.44
C GLN A 172 -8.06 8.91 -29.04
N LYS A 173 -8.50 7.93 -28.25
CA LYS A 173 -9.89 7.73 -27.83
C LYS A 173 -10.13 8.26 -26.41
N ARG A 174 -10.24 9.58 -26.29
CA ARG A 174 -10.19 10.29 -25.00
C ARG A 174 -11.53 10.80 -24.48
N ARG A 175 -12.66 10.29 -24.97
CA ARG A 175 -13.99 10.54 -24.37
C ARG A 175 -14.32 9.44 -23.36
N LEU A 176 -14.27 9.76 -22.07
CA LEU A 176 -14.44 8.78 -21.00
C LEU A 176 -15.76 9.03 -20.25
N GLY A 177 -16.67 8.07 -20.35
CA GLY A 177 -17.91 8.06 -19.58
C GLY A 177 -17.68 7.49 -18.17
N VAL A 178 -18.08 8.22 -17.15
CA VAL A 178 -17.88 7.85 -15.74
C VAL A 178 -19.23 7.88 -15.04
N VAL A 179 -19.61 6.72 -14.50
CA VAL A 179 -20.71 6.66 -13.52
C VAL A 179 -20.10 6.88 -12.14
N ALA A 180 -20.71 7.78 -11.36
CA ALA A 180 -20.30 8.08 -9.99
C ALA A 180 -21.51 8.10 -9.05
N THR A 181 -21.29 7.86 -7.76
CA THR A 181 -22.25 8.27 -6.70
C THR A 181 -21.84 9.61 -6.07
N ALA A 182 -22.69 10.20 -5.22
CA ALA A 182 -22.37 11.46 -4.54
C ALA A 182 -21.13 11.36 -3.64
N GLU A 183 -20.94 10.20 -3.00
CA GLU A 183 -19.78 9.87 -2.14
C GLU A 183 -18.47 9.82 -2.94
N SER A 184 -18.56 9.58 -4.25
CA SER A 184 -17.42 9.39 -5.16
C SER A 184 -16.75 10.70 -5.58
N GLU A 185 -17.33 11.83 -5.20
CA GLU A 185 -16.83 13.18 -5.51
C GLU A 185 -15.32 13.38 -5.28
N PRO A 186 -14.68 12.86 -4.21
CA PRO A 186 -13.23 12.97 -4.05
C PRO A 186 -12.43 12.22 -5.11
N ILE A 187 -12.93 11.08 -5.59
CA ILE A 187 -12.34 10.29 -6.69
C ILE A 187 -12.56 11.01 -8.01
N VAL A 188 -13.77 11.53 -8.26
CA VAL A 188 -14.09 12.33 -9.46
C VAL A 188 -13.16 13.53 -9.57
N ARG A 189 -12.91 14.25 -8.47
CA ARG A 189 -11.95 15.37 -8.41
C ARG A 189 -10.49 14.93 -8.62
N GLU A 190 -10.13 13.69 -8.28
CA GLU A 190 -8.81 13.14 -8.59
C GLU A 190 -8.68 12.84 -10.08
N LEU A 191 -9.70 12.18 -10.65
CA LEU A 191 -9.78 11.86 -12.07
C LEU A 191 -9.76 13.14 -12.93
N GLN A 192 -10.59 14.14 -12.63
CA GLN A 192 -10.64 15.42 -13.32
C GLN A 192 -9.29 16.16 -13.33
N ARG A 193 -8.53 16.12 -12.22
CA ARG A 193 -7.20 16.73 -12.15
C ARG A 193 -6.19 16.02 -13.06
N ALA A 194 -6.23 14.69 -13.08
CA ALA A 194 -5.36 13.85 -13.92
C ALA A 194 -5.75 13.87 -15.42
N ALA A 195 -7.01 14.13 -15.74
CA ALA A 195 -7.62 14.06 -17.07
C ALA A 195 -7.28 15.26 -18.00
N GLN A 196 -6.05 15.76 -17.96
CA GLN A 196 -5.59 16.81 -18.86
C GLN A 196 -5.64 16.32 -20.32
N GLY A 197 -6.40 17.02 -21.17
CA GLY A 197 -6.59 16.61 -22.57
C GLY A 197 -7.53 15.42 -22.78
N TRP A 198 -8.42 15.14 -21.83
CA TRP A 198 -9.55 14.22 -21.95
C TRP A 198 -10.89 14.95 -21.95
N ASP A 199 -11.89 14.33 -22.57
CA ASP A 199 -13.29 14.72 -22.47
C ASP A 199 -13.99 13.78 -21.48
N LEU A 200 -14.10 14.23 -20.22
CA LEU A 200 -14.77 13.46 -19.16
C LEU A 200 -16.28 13.75 -19.16
N GLN A 201 -17.07 12.71 -19.37
CA GLN A 201 -18.52 12.74 -19.23
C GLN A 201 -18.86 12.06 -17.90
N VAL A 202 -19.06 12.83 -16.83
CA VAL A 202 -19.39 12.31 -15.49
C VAL A 202 -20.89 12.50 -15.23
N GLU A 203 -21.59 11.42 -14.94
CA GLU A 203 -23.01 11.43 -14.60
C GLU A 203 -23.24 10.69 -13.27
N TYR A 204 -24.03 11.30 -12.38
CA TYR A 204 -24.23 10.80 -11.03
C TYR A 204 -25.46 9.91 -10.94
N ALA A 205 -25.28 8.66 -10.54
CA ALA A 205 -26.36 7.72 -10.23
C ALA A 205 -26.50 7.62 -8.70
N PRO A 206 -27.60 8.11 -8.09
CA PRO A 206 -27.81 8.00 -6.64
C PRO A 206 -28.04 6.56 -6.18
N ASP A 207 -28.48 5.69 -7.10
CA ASP A 207 -28.81 4.29 -6.82
C ASP A 207 -28.70 3.43 -8.11
N ALA A 208 -28.76 2.11 -7.94
CA ALA A 208 -28.67 1.14 -9.03
C ALA A 208 -29.88 1.14 -10.00
N THR A 209 -31.02 1.73 -9.64
CA THR A 209 -32.20 1.85 -10.51
C THR A 209 -32.07 3.04 -11.47
N SER A 210 -31.48 4.14 -10.97
CA SER A 210 -31.13 5.34 -11.74
C SER A 210 -30.01 5.10 -12.76
N LEU A 211 -29.22 4.04 -12.58
CA LEU A 211 -28.10 3.68 -13.46
C LEU A 211 -28.51 3.51 -14.93
N ALA A 212 -29.71 2.99 -15.19
CA ALA A 212 -30.19 2.70 -16.55
C ALA A 212 -30.57 3.95 -17.36
N SER A 213 -30.90 5.09 -16.72
CA SER A 213 -31.10 6.37 -17.41
C SER A 213 -29.76 7.08 -17.64
N VAL A 214 -28.90 7.11 -16.62
CA VAL A 214 -27.52 7.62 -16.70
C VAL A 214 -26.74 6.99 -17.85
N LEU A 215 -26.75 5.65 -17.98
CA LEU A 215 -26.02 4.96 -19.05
C LEU A 215 -26.54 5.30 -20.46
N ARG A 216 -27.82 5.63 -20.64
CA ARG A 216 -28.36 6.07 -21.95
C ARG A 216 -27.80 7.41 -22.40
N VAL A 217 -27.40 8.27 -21.45
CA VAL A 217 -26.78 9.57 -21.72
C VAL A 217 -25.27 9.41 -21.96
N LEU A 218 -24.59 8.64 -21.09
CA LEU A 218 -23.14 8.44 -21.16
C LEU A 218 -22.69 7.67 -22.41
N VAL A 219 -23.33 6.53 -22.71
CA VAL A 219 -22.85 5.58 -23.74
C VAL A 219 -22.69 6.24 -25.12
N PRO A 220 -23.67 6.98 -25.69
CA PRO A 220 -23.51 7.60 -27.00
C PRO A 220 -22.42 8.69 -27.07
N ARG A 221 -21.98 9.20 -25.92
CA ARG A 221 -21.02 10.32 -25.80
C ARG A 221 -19.58 9.86 -25.53
N SER A 222 -19.37 8.57 -25.30
CA SER A 222 -18.11 8.02 -24.78
C SER A 222 -17.43 7.09 -25.79
N ASP A 223 -16.09 7.04 -25.77
CA ASP A 223 -15.28 6.00 -26.44
C ASP A 223 -14.95 4.82 -25.50
N ALA A 224 -15.01 5.04 -24.18
CA ALA A 224 -14.85 4.04 -23.14
C ALA A 224 -15.68 4.42 -21.90
N LEU A 225 -16.01 3.44 -21.05
CA LEU A 225 -16.61 3.68 -19.73
C LEU A 225 -15.59 3.37 -18.62
N MET A 226 -15.73 4.02 -17.46
CA MET A 226 -15.02 3.68 -16.22
C MET A 226 -16.01 3.44 -15.09
N VAL A 227 -15.76 2.38 -14.31
CA VAL A 227 -16.41 2.12 -13.02
C VAL A 227 -15.45 2.53 -11.91
N LEU A 228 -15.91 3.39 -11.01
CA LEU A 228 -15.14 3.88 -9.87
C LEU A 228 -15.18 2.87 -8.69
N PRO A 229 -14.20 2.90 -7.75
CA PRO A 229 -14.25 2.14 -6.51
C PRO A 229 -15.21 2.81 -5.51
N ASP A 230 -16.51 2.73 -5.81
CA ASP A 230 -17.62 3.30 -5.07
C ASP A 230 -18.75 2.27 -4.88
N LEU A 231 -19.94 2.73 -4.46
CA LEU A 231 -21.11 1.86 -4.27
C LEU A 231 -21.59 1.16 -5.56
N ILE A 232 -21.25 1.68 -6.75
CA ILE A 232 -21.53 1.05 -8.05
C ILE A 232 -20.45 0.00 -8.38
N GLY A 233 -19.18 0.32 -8.12
CA GLY A 233 -18.05 -0.61 -8.29
C GLY A 233 -18.08 -1.81 -7.34
N ASP A 234 -18.49 -1.59 -6.09
CA ASP A 234 -18.61 -2.64 -5.08
C ASP A 234 -19.93 -3.44 -5.21
N SER A 235 -20.92 -2.92 -5.97
CA SER A 235 -22.18 -3.62 -6.24
C SER A 235 -22.10 -4.46 -7.51
N GLN A 236 -22.07 -5.78 -7.36
CA GLN A 236 -22.06 -6.74 -8.49
C GLN A 236 -23.20 -6.48 -9.49
N ALA A 237 -24.41 -6.15 -9.02
CA ALA A 237 -25.56 -5.90 -9.88
C ALA A 237 -25.44 -4.59 -10.67
N ALA A 238 -24.92 -3.54 -10.04
CA ALA A 238 -24.70 -2.25 -10.69
C ALA A 238 -23.55 -2.34 -11.71
N THR A 239 -22.41 -2.92 -11.29
CA THR A 239 -21.28 -3.26 -12.16
C THR A 239 -21.71 -4.06 -13.39
N LEU A 240 -22.46 -5.15 -13.23
CA LEU A 240 -22.96 -5.95 -14.36
C LEU A 240 -23.88 -5.14 -15.31
N SER A 241 -24.58 -4.13 -14.80
CA SER A 241 -25.43 -3.26 -15.62
C SER A 241 -24.59 -2.30 -16.47
N VAL A 242 -23.50 -1.73 -15.92
CA VAL A 242 -22.52 -0.94 -16.70
C VAL A 242 -21.85 -1.82 -17.76
N LEU A 243 -21.39 -3.02 -17.39
CA LEU A 243 -20.73 -3.95 -18.30
C LEU A 243 -21.65 -4.38 -19.47
N ARG A 244 -22.95 -4.63 -19.19
CA ARG A 244 -23.94 -4.95 -20.24
C ARG A 244 -24.20 -3.77 -21.17
N ALA A 245 -24.28 -2.54 -20.64
CA ALA A 245 -24.47 -1.33 -21.46
C ALA A 245 -23.25 -1.06 -22.36
N GLY A 246 -22.03 -1.20 -21.82
CA GLY A 246 -20.80 -1.11 -22.60
C GLY A 246 -20.73 -2.17 -23.70
N ALA A 247 -20.92 -3.44 -23.35
CA ALA A 247 -20.90 -4.55 -24.31
C ALA A 247 -21.97 -4.40 -25.41
N GLY A 248 -23.19 -3.97 -25.06
CA GLY A 248 -24.27 -3.73 -26.03
C GLY A 248 -24.02 -2.59 -27.01
N ALA A 249 -23.10 -1.67 -26.68
CA ALA A 249 -22.67 -0.57 -27.54
C ALA A 249 -21.27 -0.76 -28.15
N GLY A 250 -20.62 -1.91 -27.90
CA GLY A 250 -19.23 -2.14 -28.31
C GLY A 250 -18.20 -1.24 -27.59
N LEU A 251 -18.55 -0.68 -26.43
CA LEU A 251 -17.65 0.15 -25.63
C LEU A 251 -16.89 -0.69 -24.58
N PRO A 252 -15.56 -0.51 -24.47
CA PRO A 252 -14.78 -1.09 -23.39
C PRO A 252 -15.08 -0.41 -22.05
N VAL A 253 -15.09 -1.20 -20.98
CA VAL A 253 -15.29 -0.72 -19.61
C VAL A 253 -14.03 -0.96 -18.80
N PHE A 254 -13.45 0.09 -18.23
CA PHE A 254 -12.27 0.04 -17.37
C PHE A 254 -12.68 0.11 -15.89
N GLY A 255 -11.78 -0.32 -15.02
CA GLY A 255 -11.98 -0.27 -13.57
C GLY A 255 -10.70 -0.11 -12.78
N THR A 256 -10.86 -0.26 -11.47
CA THR A 256 -9.79 -0.11 -10.46
C THR A 256 -9.50 -1.40 -9.70
N SER A 257 -10.16 -2.52 -10.06
CA SER A 257 -10.04 -3.80 -9.36
C SER A 257 -9.92 -5.00 -10.29
N ASP A 258 -9.21 -6.03 -9.83
CA ASP A 258 -9.08 -7.33 -10.50
C ASP A 258 -10.45 -8.03 -10.63
N GLY A 259 -11.34 -7.81 -9.65
CA GLY A 259 -12.72 -8.29 -9.66
C GLY A 259 -13.57 -7.72 -10.81
N LEU A 260 -13.38 -6.45 -11.19
CA LEU A 260 -14.07 -5.89 -12.36
C LEU A 260 -13.60 -6.55 -13.65
N VAL A 261 -12.29 -6.72 -13.83
CA VAL A 261 -11.69 -7.34 -15.03
C VAL A 261 -12.18 -8.79 -15.18
N ARG A 262 -12.21 -9.57 -14.09
CA ARG A 262 -12.79 -10.92 -14.07
C ARG A 262 -14.29 -10.94 -14.39
N SER A 263 -15.02 -9.90 -14.00
CA SER A 263 -16.46 -9.77 -14.22
C SER A 263 -16.84 -9.34 -15.65
N GLY A 264 -15.87 -8.93 -16.47
CA GLY A 264 -16.07 -8.53 -17.87
C GLY A 264 -15.59 -7.11 -18.21
N GLY A 265 -14.95 -6.40 -17.28
CA GLY A 265 -14.20 -5.18 -17.60
C GLY A 265 -13.01 -5.50 -18.52
N LEU A 266 -12.64 -4.57 -19.39
CA LEU A 266 -11.53 -4.74 -20.33
C LEU A 266 -10.19 -4.76 -19.62
N ALA A 267 -9.92 -3.77 -18.76
CA ALA A 267 -8.65 -3.64 -18.05
C ALA A 267 -8.77 -2.78 -16.79
N ALA A 268 -7.80 -2.92 -15.88
CA ALA A 268 -7.65 -2.11 -14.69
C ALA A 268 -6.16 -1.99 -14.30
N ALA A 269 -5.74 -0.82 -13.81
CA ALA A 269 -4.50 -0.72 -13.04
C ALA A 269 -4.83 -1.04 -11.58
N VAL A 270 -4.14 -2.01 -10.98
CA VAL A 270 -4.41 -2.53 -9.63
C VAL A 270 -3.14 -2.58 -8.80
N SER A 271 -3.27 -2.60 -7.49
CA SER A 271 -2.18 -2.97 -6.59
C SER A 271 -2.32 -4.43 -6.16
N THR A 272 -1.21 -5.03 -5.75
CA THR A 272 -1.20 -6.35 -5.08
C THR A 272 -0.92 -6.18 -3.58
N PRO A 273 -1.41 -7.09 -2.71
CA PRO A 273 -1.07 -7.07 -1.28
C PRO A 273 0.45 -7.06 -1.01
N GLY A 274 1.26 -7.70 -1.87
CA GLY A 274 2.72 -7.67 -1.78
C GLY A 274 3.35 -6.32 -2.10
N GLN A 275 2.89 -5.64 -3.16
CA GLN A 275 3.33 -4.27 -3.46
C GLN A 275 2.95 -3.30 -2.33
N LEU A 276 1.72 -3.40 -1.83
CA LEU A 276 1.27 -2.60 -0.68
C LEU A 276 2.09 -2.89 0.58
N ALA A 277 2.45 -4.15 0.86
CA ALA A 277 3.27 -4.51 2.03
C ALA A 277 4.68 -3.90 1.97
N LEU A 278 5.31 -3.92 0.79
CA LEU A 278 6.62 -3.28 0.57
C LEU A 278 6.53 -1.75 0.71
N GLN A 279 5.52 -1.12 0.08
CA GLN A 279 5.31 0.33 0.18
C GLN A 279 4.96 0.76 1.61
N ALA A 280 4.17 -0.03 2.35
CA ALA A 280 3.83 0.23 3.75
C ALA A 280 5.06 0.31 4.65
N ARG A 281 6.08 -0.54 4.44
CA ARG A 281 7.35 -0.48 5.19
C ARG A 281 8.14 0.78 4.86
N ALA A 282 8.28 1.12 3.58
CA ALA A 282 8.93 2.36 3.17
C ALA A 282 8.20 3.60 3.71
N LEU A 283 6.86 3.59 3.74
CA LEU A 283 6.05 4.64 4.35
C LEU A 283 6.24 4.69 5.88
N GLY A 284 6.28 3.54 6.56
CA GLY A 284 6.58 3.47 8.00
C GLY A 284 7.93 4.10 8.35
N GLN A 285 8.97 3.81 7.57
CA GLN A 285 10.30 4.44 7.72
C GLN A 285 10.25 5.95 7.47
N LYS A 286 9.56 6.42 6.42
CA LYS A 286 9.36 7.86 6.14
C LYS A 286 8.65 8.58 7.30
N VAL A 287 7.59 7.98 7.86
CA VAL A 287 6.77 8.57 8.94
C VAL A 287 7.53 8.56 10.28
N ALA A 288 8.31 7.50 10.56
CA ALA A 288 9.18 7.42 11.72
C ALA A 288 10.35 8.43 11.68
N ALA A 289 10.87 8.72 10.49
CA ALA A 289 11.93 9.72 10.29
C ALA A 289 11.41 11.16 10.06
N ALA A 290 10.09 11.38 10.05
CA ALA A 290 9.50 12.69 9.77
C ALA A 290 9.80 13.70 10.91
N PRO A 291 10.03 14.99 10.59
CA PRO A 291 10.24 16.03 11.59
C PRO A 291 8.96 16.32 12.37
N ALA A 292 9.10 16.74 13.64
CA ALA A 292 7.98 17.12 14.48
C ALA A 292 7.07 18.17 13.81
N GLY A 293 5.76 17.95 13.86
CA GLY A 293 4.78 18.79 13.16
C GLY A 293 4.56 18.44 11.69
N ALA A 294 5.19 17.37 11.19
CA ALA A 294 4.77 16.74 9.93
C ALA A 294 3.31 16.27 10.05
N GLY A 295 2.44 16.80 9.18
CA GLY A 295 1.04 16.42 9.11
C GLY A 295 0.82 15.04 8.48
N VAL A 296 -0.42 14.77 8.07
CA VAL A 296 -0.78 13.49 7.44
C VAL A 296 -0.13 13.36 6.05
N LEU A 297 0.77 12.38 5.90
CA LEU A 297 1.37 12.01 4.61
C LEU A 297 0.46 10.98 3.92
N VAL A 298 0.00 11.25 2.70
CA VAL A 298 -0.87 10.35 1.93
C VAL A 298 -0.18 9.89 0.66
N GLU A 299 -0.05 8.58 0.48
CA GLU A 299 0.46 7.96 -0.75
C GLU A 299 -0.61 7.06 -1.38
N ALA A 300 -0.75 7.15 -2.72
CA ALA A 300 -1.48 6.15 -3.50
C ALA A 300 -0.61 4.90 -3.71
N ALA A 301 -1.23 3.77 -4.07
CA ALA A 301 -0.49 2.55 -4.33
C ALA A 301 0.49 2.73 -5.51
N THR A 302 1.73 2.27 -5.33
CA THR A 302 2.77 2.30 -6.37
C THR A 302 3.87 1.26 -6.15
N PRO A 303 4.35 0.59 -7.21
CA PRO A 303 3.89 0.66 -8.60
C PRO A 303 2.51 0.02 -8.79
N ALA A 304 1.81 0.39 -9.86
CA ALA A 304 0.60 -0.27 -10.30
C ALA A 304 0.94 -1.52 -11.15
N THR A 305 0.05 -2.50 -11.18
CA THR A 305 0.10 -3.65 -12.09
C THR A 305 -1.13 -3.62 -12.98
N VAL A 306 -0.97 -3.88 -14.27
CA VAL A 306 -2.12 -3.94 -15.18
C VAL A 306 -2.74 -5.33 -15.17
N ARG A 307 -4.07 -5.37 -15.27
CA ARG A 307 -4.88 -6.57 -15.52
C ARG A 307 -5.68 -6.36 -16.80
N ILE A 308 -5.76 -7.38 -17.65
CA ILE A 308 -6.55 -7.34 -18.89
C ILE A 308 -7.49 -8.55 -19.01
N ASN A 309 -8.64 -8.33 -19.64
CA ASN A 309 -9.53 -9.39 -20.08
C ASN A 309 -9.35 -9.61 -21.58
N ALA A 310 -8.46 -10.54 -21.93
CA ALA A 310 -8.14 -10.87 -23.34
C ALA A 310 -9.36 -11.38 -24.14
N THR A 311 -10.39 -11.91 -23.47
CA THR A 311 -11.64 -12.34 -24.13
C THR A 311 -12.49 -11.14 -24.51
N VAL A 312 -12.65 -10.16 -23.62
CA VAL A 312 -13.35 -8.90 -23.91
C VAL A 312 -12.59 -8.10 -24.97
N ALA A 313 -11.26 -8.02 -24.88
CA ALA A 313 -10.40 -7.39 -25.89
C ALA A 313 -10.67 -7.95 -27.31
N ARG A 314 -10.64 -9.29 -27.44
CA ARG A 314 -10.93 -9.97 -28.70
C ARG A 314 -12.36 -9.76 -29.18
N GLY A 315 -13.35 -9.77 -28.27
CA GLY A 315 -14.76 -9.50 -28.58
C GLY A 315 -15.01 -8.09 -29.10
N LEU A 316 -14.21 -7.12 -28.66
CA LEU A 316 -14.22 -5.73 -29.15
C LEU A 316 -13.30 -5.50 -30.36
N GLY A 317 -12.64 -6.54 -30.89
CA GLY A 317 -11.69 -6.42 -32.00
C GLY A 317 -10.38 -5.69 -31.66
N LEU A 318 -10.10 -5.46 -30.37
CA LEU A 318 -8.93 -4.74 -29.90
C LEU A 318 -7.68 -5.62 -29.89
N ARG A 319 -6.59 -5.12 -30.47
CA ARG A 319 -5.24 -5.70 -30.34
C ARG A 319 -4.50 -4.95 -29.25
N ILE A 320 -4.44 -5.56 -28.07
CA ILE A 320 -3.90 -4.97 -26.84
C ILE A 320 -2.51 -5.58 -26.55
N PRO A 321 -1.52 -4.79 -26.10
CA PRO A 321 -0.23 -5.30 -25.63
C PRO A 321 -0.38 -6.24 -24.42
N GLU A 322 0.69 -6.98 -24.08
CA GLU A 322 0.67 -7.86 -22.91
C GLU A 322 0.57 -7.08 -21.59
N GLU A 323 0.02 -7.71 -20.53
CA GLU A 323 -0.11 -7.09 -19.20
C GLU A 323 1.22 -6.52 -18.68
N ARG A 324 2.32 -7.21 -18.97
CA ARG A 324 3.67 -6.78 -18.59
C ARG A 324 4.05 -5.47 -19.26
N GLU A 325 3.88 -5.36 -20.59
CA GLU A 325 4.22 -4.16 -21.34
C GLU A 325 3.36 -2.97 -20.91
N LEU A 326 2.05 -3.19 -20.69
CA LEU A 326 1.17 -2.16 -20.15
C LEU A 326 1.56 -1.75 -18.72
N THR A 327 1.99 -2.69 -17.87
CA THR A 327 2.49 -2.42 -16.52
C THR A 327 3.76 -1.57 -16.56
N GLU A 328 4.70 -1.90 -17.45
CA GLU A 328 5.93 -1.13 -17.65
C GLU A 328 5.61 0.30 -18.13
N ARG A 329 4.71 0.47 -19.12
CA ARG A 329 4.26 1.79 -19.61
C ARG A 329 3.57 2.64 -18.53
N VAL A 330 2.63 2.07 -17.78
CA VAL A 330 1.93 2.76 -16.68
C VAL A 330 2.91 3.20 -15.59
N THR A 331 3.87 2.34 -15.24
CA THR A 331 4.87 2.65 -14.20
C THR A 331 5.90 3.69 -14.66
N ALA A 332 6.25 3.72 -15.95
CA ALA A 332 7.27 4.61 -16.52
C ALA A 332 6.79 6.06 -16.77
N THR A 333 5.50 6.36 -16.62
CA THR A 333 4.91 7.68 -16.92
C THR A 333 4.82 8.57 -15.67
N ARG A 334 5.74 8.39 -14.70
CA ARG A 334 5.81 9.11 -13.42
C ARG A 334 7.13 9.84 -13.23
#